data_AF-A0AAJ2E6N3-F1
#
_entry.id   AF-A0AAJ2E6N3-F1
#
_cell.length_a   1.000
_cell.length_b   1.000
_cell.length_c   1.000
_cell.angle_alpha   90.00
_cell.angle_beta   90.00
_cell.angle_gamma   90.00
#
_symmetry.space_group_name_H-M   'P 1'
#
loop_
_entity.id
_entity.type
_entity.pdbx_description
1 polymer ?
#
loop_
_entity_poly.entity_id
_entity_poly.type
_entity_poly.pdbx_seq_one_letter_code
_entity_poly.pdbx_strand_id
1 'polypeptide(L)'
;MVKRSSPWRMHVSEGTKKVGTARVREDMTVGRDSQQRALAQKFGTQPNSEVDEIMSCAEPFVSLAPAARVTAPSGESARKALQALGRLRDGEQNATERRYEEHLEQQRRSGEIQWYMFEGIKLKLAPRTFLTVDYVVLPASGVLELHDVKGARAIFSDDAKVKMKVAAWIFPLVFKVAYPRKARDGGGWEVDEIR
;
A
#
# COMPACT_ATOMS: atom_id res chain seq x y z
N MET A 1 22.38 26.19 -39.68
CA MET A 1 23.22 25.29 -38.84
C MET A 1 22.31 24.20 -38.27
N VAL A 2 22.26 23.03 -38.92
CA VAL A 2 21.28 21.96 -38.64
C VAL A 2 22.00 20.81 -37.92
N LYS A 3 21.56 20.49 -36.69
CA LYS A 3 21.98 19.28 -35.98
C LYS A 3 21.31 18.07 -36.65
N ARG A 4 22.08 17.30 -37.42
CA ARG A 4 21.69 15.99 -37.91
C ARG A 4 22.01 14.96 -36.83
N SER A 5 21.00 14.27 -36.31
CA SER A 5 21.18 13.02 -35.56
C SER A 5 20.52 11.91 -36.37
N SER A 6 21.31 11.23 -37.19
CA SER A 6 20.86 10.07 -37.95
C SER A 6 20.50 8.92 -36.99
N PRO A 7 19.36 8.23 -37.18
CA PRO A 7 19.09 6.98 -36.49
C PRO A 7 19.97 5.89 -37.12
N TRP A 8 20.93 5.38 -36.35
CA TRP A 8 21.75 4.24 -36.77
C TRP A 8 20.85 3.01 -36.89
N ARG A 9 20.60 2.54 -38.12
CA ARG A 9 20.08 1.19 -38.35
C ARG A 9 21.21 0.21 -38.07
N MET A 10 21.17 -0.42 -36.89
CA MET A 10 22.08 -1.51 -36.54
C MET A 10 21.82 -2.69 -37.48
N HIS A 11 22.77 -2.98 -38.37
CA HIS A 11 22.77 -4.21 -39.15
C HIS A 11 23.70 -5.20 -38.45
N VAL A 12 23.15 -6.23 -37.83
CA VAL A 12 23.95 -7.32 -37.23
C VAL A 12 24.02 -8.44 -38.27
N SER A 13 25.23 -8.81 -38.68
CA SER A 13 25.44 -9.92 -39.62
C SER A 13 25.03 -11.25 -39.00
N GLU A 14 24.42 -12.11 -39.80
CA GLU A 14 23.98 -13.45 -39.41
C GLU A 14 25.18 -14.28 -38.87
N GLY A 15 24.99 -14.94 -37.71
CA GLY A 15 26.05 -15.67 -37.00
C GLY A 15 26.85 -14.90 -35.94
N THR A 16 26.50 -13.63 -35.65
CA THR A 16 27.18 -12.83 -34.62
C THR A 16 26.79 -13.28 -33.20
N LYS A 17 27.72 -13.86 -32.45
CA LYS A 17 27.46 -14.40 -31.08
C LYS A 17 27.53 -13.36 -29.96
N LYS A 18 28.11 -12.18 -30.18
CA LYS A 18 28.19 -11.08 -29.19
C LYS A 18 28.18 -9.71 -29.86
N VAL A 19 27.46 -8.75 -29.26
CA VAL A 19 27.51 -7.33 -29.61
C VAL A 19 27.88 -6.55 -28.35
N GLY A 20 29.07 -5.97 -28.32
CA GLY A 20 29.64 -5.37 -27.11
C GLY A 20 29.81 -6.40 -25.98
N THR A 21 29.30 -6.09 -24.79
CA THR A 21 29.31 -6.99 -23.63
C THR A 21 28.13 -7.98 -23.60
N ALA A 22 27.15 -7.82 -24.50
CA ALA A 22 25.96 -8.68 -24.56
C ALA A 22 26.18 -9.92 -25.45
N ARG A 23 25.67 -11.08 -25.02
CA ARG A 23 25.61 -12.30 -25.84
C ARG A 23 24.34 -12.31 -26.65
N VAL A 24 24.47 -12.56 -27.95
CA VAL A 24 23.35 -12.77 -28.86
C VAL A 24 23.01 -14.26 -28.84
N ARG A 25 21.76 -14.60 -28.57
CA ARG A 25 21.23 -15.96 -28.65
C ARG A 25 20.36 -16.05 -29.90
N GLU A 26 20.59 -17.09 -30.71
CA GLU A 26 19.87 -17.31 -31.99
C GLU A 26 18.45 -17.88 -31.80
N ASP A 27 18.07 -18.20 -30.56
CA ASP A 27 16.73 -18.67 -30.22
C ASP A 27 15.93 -17.54 -29.55
N MET A 28 15.12 -16.83 -30.35
CA MET A 28 14.11 -15.88 -29.88
C MET A 28 12.81 -16.59 -29.50
N THR A 29 12.89 -17.69 -28.74
CA THR A 29 11.74 -18.20 -28.01
C THR A 29 11.39 -17.22 -26.89
N VAL A 30 10.49 -16.31 -27.26
CA VAL A 30 9.56 -15.60 -26.37
C VAL A 30 9.16 -16.55 -25.25
N GLY A 31 9.32 -16.06 -24.01
CA GLY A 31 9.35 -16.86 -22.79
C GLY A 31 8.13 -17.77 -22.54
N ARG A 32 8.16 -18.42 -21.38
CA ARG A 32 7.28 -19.47 -20.82
C ARG A 32 5.74 -19.38 -21.03
N ASP A 33 5.22 -18.40 -21.73
CA ASP A 33 3.80 -18.19 -22.09
C ASP A 33 3.41 -18.68 -23.50
N SER A 34 4.36 -18.98 -24.40
CA SER A 34 4.04 -19.36 -25.78
C SER A 34 3.45 -20.76 -25.90
N GLN A 35 3.87 -21.71 -25.06
CA GLN A 35 3.31 -23.06 -25.03
C GLN A 35 1.91 -23.10 -24.42
N GLN A 36 1.62 -22.26 -23.43
CA GLN A 36 0.26 -22.08 -22.89
C GLN A 36 -0.69 -21.45 -23.91
N ARG A 37 -0.23 -20.49 -24.72
CA ARG A 37 -1.01 -19.96 -25.86
C ARG A 37 -1.26 -20.97 -26.98
N ALA A 38 -0.29 -21.82 -27.30
CA ALA A 38 -0.44 -22.87 -28.30
C ALA A 38 -1.41 -23.99 -27.84
N LEU A 39 -1.39 -24.32 -26.55
CA LEU A 39 -2.36 -25.22 -25.92
C LEU A 39 -3.77 -24.60 -25.88
N ALA A 40 -3.90 -23.30 -25.59
CA ALA A 40 -5.16 -22.56 -25.61
C ALA A 40 -5.82 -22.51 -27.01
N GLN A 41 -5.02 -22.45 -28.08
CA GLN A 41 -5.51 -22.54 -29.47
C GLN A 41 -5.96 -23.95 -29.87
N LYS A 42 -5.34 -25.00 -29.32
CA LYS A 42 -5.74 -26.41 -29.57
C LYS A 42 -6.95 -26.86 -28.76
N PHE A 43 -7.14 -26.33 -27.55
CA PHE A 43 -8.20 -26.75 -26.62
C PHE A 43 -9.27 -25.67 -26.35
N GLY A 44 -9.26 -24.57 -27.09
CA GLY A 44 -10.38 -23.64 -27.18
C GLY A 44 -10.67 -22.87 -25.89
N THR A 45 -9.66 -22.31 -25.23
CA THR A 45 -9.89 -21.42 -24.08
C THR A 45 -9.04 -20.17 -24.22
N GLN A 46 -9.61 -19.12 -24.82
CA GLN A 46 -9.00 -17.79 -24.84
C GLN A 46 -9.20 -17.11 -23.48
N PRO A 47 -8.18 -16.45 -22.90
CA PRO A 47 -8.38 -15.58 -21.76
C PRO A 47 -9.13 -14.32 -22.19
N ASN A 48 -10.12 -13.90 -21.39
CA ASN A 48 -10.98 -12.76 -21.66
C ASN A 48 -10.16 -11.48 -21.90
N SER A 49 -10.15 -10.99 -23.14
CA SER A 49 -9.75 -9.63 -23.46
C SER A 49 -10.95 -8.71 -23.26
N GLU A 50 -10.92 -7.93 -22.18
CA GLU A 50 -11.71 -6.71 -22.01
C GLU A 50 -11.26 -5.68 -23.06
N VAL A 51 -12.00 -5.56 -24.16
CA VAL A 51 -12.24 -4.32 -24.92
C VAL A 51 -13.38 -4.54 -25.95
N ASP A 52 -14.49 -3.84 -25.72
CA ASP A 52 -15.55 -3.31 -26.60
C ASP A 52 -15.93 -4.00 -27.93
N GLU A 53 -17.20 -4.40 -28.08
CA GLU A 53 -18.26 -3.62 -28.77
C GLU A 53 -19.53 -4.47 -29.04
N ILE A 54 -20.64 -4.06 -28.42
CA ILE A 54 -22.02 -3.90 -28.93
C ILE A 54 -22.60 -4.91 -29.96
N MET A 55 -23.78 -5.44 -29.58
CA MET A 55 -24.93 -5.84 -30.42
C MET A 55 -25.00 -7.29 -30.94
N SER A 56 -25.69 -8.15 -30.18
CA SER A 56 -26.59 -9.17 -30.75
C SER A 56 -27.58 -9.66 -29.68
N CYS A 57 -28.86 -9.56 -30.02
CA CYS A 57 -30.02 -9.94 -29.22
C CYS A 57 -30.18 -11.47 -29.22
N ALA A 58 -29.98 -12.14 -28.09
CA ALA A 58 -30.52 -13.48 -27.79
C ALA A 58 -30.25 -13.87 -26.31
N GLU A 59 -31.29 -13.89 -25.49
CA GLU A 59 -31.30 -14.54 -24.16
C GLU A 59 -31.03 -16.06 -24.29
N PRO A 60 -30.25 -16.66 -23.37
CA PRO A 60 -30.78 -17.86 -22.73
C PRO A 60 -30.45 -18.00 -21.24
N PHE A 61 -31.51 -18.27 -20.47
CA PHE A 61 -31.60 -19.17 -19.31
C PHE A 61 -30.63 -18.97 -18.12
N VAL A 62 -31.11 -18.23 -17.11
CA VAL A 62 -30.45 -18.09 -15.80
C VAL A 62 -30.51 -19.41 -15.02
N SER A 63 -29.35 -20.06 -14.87
CA SER A 63 -29.14 -21.13 -13.90
C SER A 63 -29.06 -20.55 -12.47
N LEU A 64 -30.01 -20.93 -11.62
CA LEU A 64 -30.09 -20.59 -10.19
C LEU A 64 -29.13 -21.46 -9.35
N ALA A 65 -27.83 -21.35 -9.57
CA ALA A 65 -26.84 -21.91 -8.65
C ALA A 65 -26.45 -20.86 -7.59
N PRO A 66 -26.50 -21.17 -6.28
CA PRO A 66 -26.09 -20.22 -5.26
C PRO A 66 -24.58 -19.94 -5.37
N ALA A 67 -24.23 -18.67 -5.52
CA ALA A 67 -22.85 -18.20 -5.53
C ALA A 67 -22.11 -18.72 -4.28
N ALA A 68 -21.00 -19.43 -4.49
CA ALA A 68 -20.12 -19.85 -3.43
C ALA A 68 -19.67 -18.62 -2.63
N ARG A 69 -20.00 -18.57 -1.34
CA ARG A 69 -19.48 -17.57 -0.41
C ARG A 69 -17.95 -17.69 -0.41
N VAL A 70 -17.27 -16.70 -0.98
CA VAL A 70 -15.83 -16.52 -0.77
C VAL A 70 -15.65 -16.29 0.72
N THR A 71 -15.07 -17.28 1.39
CA THR A 71 -14.73 -17.19 2.81
C THR A 71 -13.71 -16.06 2.98
N ALA A 72 -13.95 -15.17 3.95
CA ALA A 72 -13.03 -14.08 4.23
C ALA A 72 -11.62 -14.64 4.54
N PRO A 73 -10.56 -14.02 4.02
CA PRO A 73 -9.20 -14.47 4.25
C PRO A 73 -8.90 -14.53 5.76
N SER A 74 -8.22 -15.60 6.19
CA SER A 74 -7.80 -15.75 7.58
C SER A 74 -6.88 -14.59 7.99
N GLY A 75 -6.95 -14.14 9.24
CA GLY A 75 -6.18 -12.98 9.73
C GLY A 75 -4.65 -13.10 9.53
N GLU A 76 -4.14 -14.32 9.38
CA GLU A 76 -2.73 -14.58 9.06
C GLU A 76 -2.37 -14.24 7.61
N SER A 77 -3.25 -14.55 6.65
CA SER A 77 -3.04 -14.19 5.24
C SER A 77 -3.08 -12.68 5.02
N ALA A 78 -3.96 -11.97 5.73
CA ALA A 78 -4.02 -10.51 5.71
C ALA A 78 -2.76 -9.86 6.29
N ARG A 79 -2.19 -10.42 7.36
CA ARG A 79 -0.91 -9.96 7.93
C ARG A 79 0.27 -10.18 6.98
N LYS A 80 0.33 -11.34 6.31
CA LYS A 80 1.37 -11.64 5.31
C LYS A 80 1.27 -10.71 4.10
N ALA A 81 0.06 -10.43 3.62
CA ALA A 81 -0.16 -9.46 2.53
C ALA A 81 0.29 -8.04 2.91
N LEU A 82 0.01 -7.60 4.15
CA LEU A 82 0.44 -6.28 4.64
C LEU A 82 1.97 -6.20 4.78
N GLN A 83 2.62 -7.26 5.25
CA GLN A 83 4.08 -7.33 5.34
C GLN A 83 4.75 -7.33 3.96
N ALA A 84 4.09 -7.90 2.94
CA ALA A 84 4.60 -7.98 1.58
C ALA A 84 4.50 -6.66 0.80
N LEU A 85 3.65 -5.71 1.23
CA LEU A 85 3.47 -4.42 0.54
C LEU A 85 4.71 -3.51 0.60
N GLY A 86 5.68 -3.83 1.48
CA GLY A 86 6.89 -3.05 1.67
C GLY A 86 6.62 -1.72 2.38
N ARG A 87 7.68 -1.13 2.91
CA ARG A 87 7.61 0.19 3.57
C ARG A 87 7.72 1.28 2.49
N LEU A 88 6.87 2.30 2.58
CA LEU A 88 7.02 3.55 1.81
C LEU A 88 8.35 4.23 2.15
N ARG A 89 8.77 5.20 1.32
CA ARG A 89 9.99 5.96 1.60
C ARG A 89 9.80 6.79 2.86
N ASP A 90 10.89 7.04 3.59
CA ASP A 90 10.87 7.87 4.79
C ASP A 90 10.26 9.24 4.48
N GLY A 91 9.30 9.69 5.31
CA GLY A 91 8.54 10.92 5.10
C GLY A 91 7.38 10.82 4.09
N GLU A 92 7.15 9.67 3.46
CA GLU A 92 6.01 9.47 2.56
C GLU A 92 4.83 8.82 3.30
N GLN A 93 3.69 9.53 3.32
CA GLN A 93 2.49 9.06 3.99
C GLN A 93 1.79 7.93 3.21
N ASN A 94 1.34 6.93 3.94
CA ASN A 94 0.39 5.95 3.43
C ASN A 94 -1.02 6.55 3.28
N ALA A 95 -1.92 5.83 2.60
CA ALA A 95 -3.28 6.32 2.36
C ALA A 95 -4.11 6.51 3.65
N THR A 96 -3.82 5.76 4.71
CA THR A 96 -4.51 5.88 6.01
C THR A 96 -4.01 7.10 6.77
N GLU A 97 -2.70 7.32 6.78
CA GLU A 97 -2.05 8.49 7.38
C GLU A 97 -2.51 9.77 6.71
N ARG A 98 -2.63 9.81 5.38
CA ARG A 98 -3.15 10.98 4.66
C ARG A 98 -4.59 11.33 5.05
N ARG A 99 -5.46 10.31 5.18
CA ARG A 99 -6.83 10.51 5.66
C ARG A 99 -6.87 10.98 7.11
N TYR A 100 -5.87 10.58 7.92
CA TYR A 100 -5.75 11.06 9.29
C TYR A 100 -5.29 12.52 9.32
N GLU A 101 -4.37 12.91 8.45
CA GLU A 101 -3.97 14.30 8.30
C GLU A 101 -5.13 15.20 7.90
N GLU A 102 -5.97 14.77 6.94
CA GLU A 102 -7.19 15.50 6.57
C GLU A 102 -8.11 15.72 7.77
N HIS A 103 -8.19 14.74 8.68
CA HIS A 103 -8.95 14.85 9.92
C HIS A 103 -8.31 15.83 10.92
N LEU A 104 -6.99 15.79 11.09
CA LEU A 104 -6.27 16.75 11.93
C LEU A 104 -6.40 18.18 11.39
N GLU A 105 -6.29 18.37 10.08
CA GLU A 105 -6.46 19.68 9.44
C GLU A 105 -7.89 20.23 9.65
N GLN A 106 -8.91 19.38 9.63
CA GLN A 106 -10.28 19.79 9.99
C GLN A 106 -10.36 20.25 11.45
N GLN A 107 -9.77 19.51 12.40
CA GLN A 107 -9.69 19.93 13.80
C GLN A 107 -8.88 21.22 13.98
N ARG A 108 -7.86 21.44 13.15
CA ARG A 108 -7.04 22.66 13.19
C ARG A 108 -7.86 23.87 12.78
N ARG A 109 -8.68 23.69 11.74
CA ARG A 109 -9.59 24.72 11.24
C ARG A 109 -10.75 25.01 12.21
N SER A 110 -11.21 24.01 12.97
CA SER A 110 -12.22 24.22 14.03
C SER A 110 -11.65 24.86 15.29
N GLY A 111 -10.32 24.90 15.44
CA GLY A 111 -9.63 25.43 16.62
C GLY A 111 -9.48 24.41 17.75
N GLU A 112 -9.85 23.15 17.54
CA GLU A 112 -9.63 22.06 18.50
C GLU A 112 -8.14 21.75 18.66
N ILE A 113 -7.38 21.83 17.58
CA ILE A 113 -5.92 21.73 17.60
C ILE A 113 -5.27 23.02 17.09
N GLN A 114 -4.15 23.37 17.69
CA GLN A 114 -3.38 24.55 17.33
C GLN A 114 -2.35 24.21 16.25
N TRP A 115 -1.77 23.01 16.33
CA TRP A 115 -0.68 22.59 15.48
C TRP A 115 -0.58 21.07 15.41
N TYR A 116 -0.06 20.55 14.29
CA TYR A 116 0.33 19.16 14.17
C TYR A 116 1.52 19.00 13.21
N MET A 117 2.22 17.87 13.29
CA MET A 117 3.34 17.55 12.40
C MET A 117 3.48 16.04 12.18
N PHE A 118 3.63 15.62 10.92
CA PHE A 118 3.89 14.23 10.53
C PHE A 118 5.36 13.84 10.76
N GLU A 119 5.61 12.68 11.37
CA GLU A 119 6.94 12.14 11.72
C GLU A 119 7.90 13.14 12.39
N GLY A 120 7.36 14.15 13.11
CA GLY A 120 8.13 15.27 13.64
C GLY A 120 8.97 14.95 14.87
N ILE A 121 8.63 13.90 15.63
CA ILE A 121 9.32 13.51 16.85
C ILE A 121 9.77 12.04 16.79
N LYS A 122 11.04 11.83 17.14
CA LYS A 122 11.66 10.52 17.33
C LYS A 122 12.14 10.38 18.77
N LEU A 123 11.52 9.47 19.51
CA LEU A 123 11.82 9.21 20.91
C LEU A 123 12.84 8.09 21.04
N LYS A 124 13.82 8.27 21.94
CA LYS A 124 14.78 7.22 22.31
C LYS A 124 14.23 6.44 23.51
N LEU A 125 13.94 5.15 23.33
CA LEU A 125 13.41 4.29 24.39
C LEU A 125 14.52 3.54 25.13
N ALA A 126 15.56 3.12 24.39
CA ALA A 126 16.71 2.38 24.92
C ALA A 126 17.93 2.57 23.97
N PRO A 127 19.13 2.07 24.31
CA PRO A 127 20.26 2.10 23.39
C PRO A 127 19.91 1.42 22.05
N ARG A 128 19.99 2.17 20.95
CA ARG A 128 19.62 1.74 19.58
C ARG A 128 18.13 1.41 19.38
N THR A 129 17.25 1.75 20.32
CA THR A 129 15.81 1.57 20.19
C THR A 129 15.12 2.92 20.17
N PHE A 130 14.48 3.22 19.05
CA PHE A 130 13.76 4.46 18.84
C PHE A 130 12.31 4.17 18.44
N LEU A 131 11.43 5.12 18.76
CA LEU A 131 10.06 5.18 18.32
C LEU A 131 9.88 6.49 17.55
N THR A 132 9.57 6.40 16.26
CA THR A 132 9.06 7.53 15.49
C THR A 132 7.54 7.46 15.58
N VAL A 133 6.92 8.57 15.95
CA VAL A 133 5.46 8.67 16.04
C VAL A 133 4.93 9.24 14.73
N ASP A 134 3.78 8.73 14.25
CA ASP A 134 3.20 9.17 12.98
C ASP A 134 2.81 10.66 13.03
N TYR A 135 2.09 11.10 14.06
CA TYR A 135 1.71 12.51 14.22
C TYR A 135 2.00 13.04 15.62
N VAL A 136 2.56 14.25 15.67
CA VAL A 136 2.63 15.08 16.87
C VAL A 136 1.50 16.09 16.79
N VAL A 137 0.68 16.21 17.83
CA VAL A 137 -0.49 17.09 17.87
C VAL A 137 -0.39 17.98 19.10
N LEU A 138 -0.65 19.27 18.91
CA LEU A 138 -0.80 20.25 20.00
C LEU A 138 -2.27 20.71 20.02
N PRO A 139 -3.11 20.14 20.90
CA PRO A 139 -4.49 20.56 21.08
C PRO A 139 -4.61 21.97 21.68
N ALA A 140 -5.82 22.51 21.69
CA ALA A 140 -6.15 23.76 22.40
C ALA A 140 -5.85 23.70 23.92
N SER A 141 -5.84 22.50 24.51
CA SER A 141 -5.47 22.29 25.92
C SER A 141 -3.99 22.59 26.22
N GLY A 142 -3.13 22.60 25.19
CA GLY A 142 -1.70 22.84 25.32
C GLY A 142 -0.86 21.62 25.75
N VAL A 143 -1.49 20.46 26.00
CA VAL A 143 -0.78 19.22 26.33
C VAL A 143 -0.45 18.46 25.06
N LEU A 144 0.83 18.24 24.78
CA LEU A 144 1.27 17.59 23.54
C LEU A 144 0.82 16.12 23.50
N GLU A 145 0.22 15.73 22.37
CA GLU A 145 -0.27 14.39 22.11
C GLU A 145 0.50 13.74 20.95
N LEU A 146 0.82 12.46 21.12
CA LEU A 146 1.60 11.65 20.18
C LEU A 146 0.71 10.55 19.63
N HIS A 147 0.32 10.68 18.37
CA HIS A 147 -0.68 9.83 17.72
C HIS A 147 -0.02 8.85 16.76
N ASP A 148 -0.21 7.57 17.01
CA ASP A 148 0.20 6.47 16.12
C ASP A 148 -1.02 5.98 15.33
N VAL A 149 -0.96 5.99 14.00
CA VAL A 149 -2.10 5.67 13.13
C VAL A 149 -1.98 4.24 12.64
N LYS A 150 -3.06 3.46 12.77
CA LYS A 150 -3.09 2.06 12.33
C LYS A 150 -4.35 1.77 11.53
N GLY A 151 -4.20 1.06 10.41
CA GLY A 151 -5.32 0.72 9.53
C GLY A 151 -6.40 -0.15 10.18
N ALA A 152 -6.07 -0.91 11.22
CA ALA A 152 -7.03 -1.63 12.05
C ALA A 152 -6.41 -2.06 13.39
N ARG A 153 -7.24 -2.24 14.43
CA ARG A 153 -6.81 -2.79 15.73
C ARG A 153 -6.09 -4.13 15.62
N ALA A 154 -6.53 -5.00 14.70
CA ALA A 154 -5.91 -6.32 14.48
C ALA A 154 -4.49 -6.25 13.88
N ILE A 155 -4.14 -5.13 13.26
CA ILE A 155 -2.85 -4.89 12.59
C ILE A 155 -1.82 -4.29 13.57
N PHE A 156 -2.25 -3.86 14.76
CA PHE A 156 -1.33 -3.33 15.76
C PHE A 156 -0.43 -4.45 16.29
N SER A 157 0.83 -4.44 15.85
CA SER A 157 1.83 -5.45 16.23
C SER A 157 2.19 -5.32 17.71
N ASP A 158 2.52 -6.45 18.33
CA ASP A 158 2.83 -6.46 19.76
C ASP A 158 4.11 -5.68 20.08
N ASP A 159 5.10 -5.66 19.18
CA ASP A 159 6.30 -4.82 19.31
C ASP A 159 5.95 -3.32 19.33
N ALA A 160 5.05 -2.87 18.45
CA ALA A 160 4.63 -1.46 18.42
C ALA A 160 3.84 -1.09 19.68
N LYS A 161 2.96 -1.97 20.18
CA LYS A 161 2.25 -1.77 21.46
C LYS A 161 3.20 -1.61 22.63
N VAL A 162 4.20 -2.50 22.73
CA VAL A 162 5.20 -2.44 23.80
C VAL A 162 6.00 -1.15 23.73
N LYS A 163 6.46 -0.74 22.54
CA LYS A 163 7.19 0.51 22.35
C LYS A 163 6.36 1.74 22.77
N MET A 164 5.10 1.79 22.37
CA MET A 164 4.20 2.89 22.76
C MET A 164 3.93 2.92 24.27
N LYS A 165 3.71 1.75 24.90
CA LYS A 165 3.55 1.66 26.36
C LYS A 165 4.80 2.08 27.12
N VAL A 166 5.97 1.62 26.67
CA VAL A 166 7.25 2.03 27.25
C VAL A 166 7.46 3.53 27.09
N ALA A 167 7.11 4.09 25.93
CA ALA A 167 7.21 5.53 25.70
C ALA A 167 6.27 6.32 26.64
N ALA A 168 5.02 5.88 26.81
CA ALA A 168 4.06 6.47 27.74
C ALA A 168 4.51 6.42 29.20
N TRP A 169 5.31 5.42 29.57
CA TRP A 169 5.90 5.32 30.90
C TRP A 169 7.12 6.24 31.11
N ILE A 170 7.94 6.44 30.07
CA ILE A 170 9.19 7.24 30.15
C ILE A 170 8.92 8.75 30.01
N PHE A 171 8.06 9.14 29.09
CA PHE A 171 7.89 10.54 28.70
C PHE A 171 6.59 11.11 29.27
N PRO A 172 6.61 12.35 29.81
CA PRO A 172 5.42 13.01 30.35
C PRO A 172 4.57 13.61 29.21
N LEU A 173 4.19 12.77 28.24
CA LEU A 173 3.41 13.14 27.05
C LEU A 173 2.20 12.19 26.93
N VAL A 174 1.16 12.63 26.26
CA VAL A 174 -0.02 11.80 26.03
C VAL A 174 0.20 10.96 24.77
N PHE A 175 0.09 9.65 24.88
CA PHE A 175 0.22 8.74 23.74
C PHE A 175 -1.16 8.20 23.35
N LYS A 176 -1.50 8.30 22.06
CA LYS A 176 -2.76 7.80 21.53
C LYS A 176 -2.54 6.95 20.29
N VAL A 177 -3.47 6.04 20.03
CA VAL A 177 -3.51 5.25 18.79
C VAL A 177 -4.83 5.49 18.10
N ALA A 178 -4.77 5.84 16.82
CA ALA A 178 -5.93 6.13 16.00
C ALA A 178 -6.21 5.00 15.01
N TYR A 179 -7.48 4.60 14.94
CA TYR A 179 -7.99 3.59 14.01
C TYR A 179 -9.14 4.16 13.19
N PRO A 180 -9.21 3.88 11.88
CA PRO A 180 -10.35 4.28 11.08
C PRO A 180 -11.59 3.47 11.48
N ARG A 181 -12.70 4.17 11.73
CA ARG A 181 -14.00 3.52 11.93
C ARG A 181 -14.60 3.14 10.59
N LYS A 182 -15.34 2.03 10.55
CA LYS A 182 -16.04 1.61 9.33
C LYS A 182 -17.15 2.61 9.01
N ALA A 183 -17.42 2.82 7.72
CA ALA A 183 -18.47 3.73 7.25
C ALA A 183 -19.85 3.41 7.85
N ARG A 184 -20.18 2.10 7.97
CA ARG A 184 -21.43 1.63 8.59
C ARG A 184 -21.59 2.02 10.07
N ASP A 185 -20.48 2.28 10.76
CA ASP A 185 -20.42 2.57 12.19
C ASP A 185 -20.31 4.10 12.43
N GLY A 186 -20.67 4.93 11.44
CA GLY A 186 -20.62 6.39 11.51
C GLY A 186 -19.35 7.04 10.95
N GLY A 187 -18.38 6.25 10.48
CA GLY A 187 -17.12 6.76 9.96
C GLY A 187 -16.26 7.48 11.01
N GLY A 188 -15.27 8.24 10.53
CA GLY A 188 -14.32 8.96 11.39
C GLY A 188 -13.25 8.07 12.01
N TRP A 189 -12.79 8.46 13.20
CA TRP A 189 -11.65 7.87 13.88
C TRP A 189 -12.00 7.45 15.30
N GLU A 190 -11.53 6.26 15.69
CA GLU A 190 -11.52 5.79 17.07
C GLU A 190 -10.10 6.04 17.61
N VAL A 191 -9.99 6.80 18.69
CA VAL A 191 -8.70 7.19 19.26
C VAL A 191 -8.63 6.68 20.70
N ASP A 192 -7.70 5.76 20.95
CA ASP A 192 -7.47 5.15 22.25
C ASP A 192 -6.23 5.77 22.90
N GLU A 193 -6.33 6.17 24.17
CA GLU A 193 -5.17 6.58 24.97
C GLU A 193 -4.41 5.35 25.49
N ILE A 194 -3.08 5.41 25.41
CA ILE A 194 -2.19 4.39 25.98
C ILE A 194 -1.83 4.78 27.41
N ARG A 195 -2.03 3.83 28.32
CA ARG A 195 -1.68 3.89 29.74
C ARG A 195 -0.69 2.79 30.11
#